data_AF-A0A8T4JIV8-F1
#
_entry.id   AF-A0A8T4JIV8-F1
#
_cell.length_a   1.000
_cell.length_b   1.000
_cell.length_c   1.000
_cell.angle_alpha   90.00
_cell.angle_beta   90.00
_cell.angle_gamma   90.00
#
_symmetry.space_group_name_H-M   'P 1'
#
loop_
_entity.id
_entity.type
_entity.pdbx_description
1 polymer ?
#
loop_
_entity_poly.entity_id
_entity_poly.type
_entity_poly.pdbx_seq_one_letter_code
_entity_poly.pdbx_strand_id
1 'polypeptide(L)'
;MIKRGNLVDDRKGIELVFSTWVIIVLSVLVLVLLVLFFSNSTGSFFDNIKNYFSKTNVDSVVRGCNILIDSGFSYEFCCESKTVKYIDGGEKRESELTCFEFSGLGLSKDIKDNDFDCSGECFDSSRITQASCEDNGGRWNECGSKCGIDNQGKGDVACLTVCDEICECGEYVGLSCPPGFDCMIPEEILDGMGYCEK
;
A
#
# COMPACT_ATOMS: atom_id res chain seq x y z
N MET A 1 20.68 4.15 -79.00
CA MET A 1 19.45 3.32 -79.03
C MET A 1 18.72 3.54 -77.71
N ILE A 2 17.63 4.32 -77.70
CA ILE A 2 16.90 4.71 -76.48
C ILE A 2 15.69 3.78 -76.34
N LYS A 3 15.71 2.88 -75.36
CA LYS A 3 14.56 2.03 -75.00
C LYS A 3 13.54 2.89 -74.26
N ARG A 4 12.39 3.15 -74.89
CA ARG A 4 11.20 3.69 -74.22
C ARG A 4 10.66 2.61 -73.26
N GLY A 5 10.70 2.89 -71.97
CA GLY A 5 10.04 2.07 -70.94
C GLY A 5 8.54 2.27 -71.00
N ASN A 6 7.80 1.16 -71.07
CA ASN A 6 6.34 1.15 -71.00
C ASN A 6 5.90 1.61 -69.60
N LEU A 7 5.12 2.70 -69.55
CA LEU A 7 4.30 3.07 -68.40
C LEU A 7 3.20 2.02 -68.26
N VAL A 8 3.42 1.07 -67.35
CA VAL A 8 2.41 0.09 -66.95
C VAL A 8 1.37 0.83 -66.11
N ASP A 9 0.11 0.76 -66.53
CA ASP A 9 -1.06 1.36 -65.87
C ASP A 9 -1.22 0.83 -64.42
N ASP A 10 -0.83 1.63 -63.42
CA ASP A 10 -0.98 1.33 -61.98
C ASP A 10 -2.43 1.51 -61.46
N ARG A 11 -3.44 1.16 -62.27
CA ARG A 11 -4.85 1.25 -61.87
C ARG A 11 -5.20 0.32 -60.70
N LYS A 12 -4.47 -0.79 -60.55
CA LYS A 12 -4.66 -1.75 -59.46
C LYS A 12 -4.07 -1.26 -58.13
N GLY A 13 -3.04 -0.41 -58.16
CA GLY A 13 -2.46 0.16 -56.95
C GLY A 13 -3.38 1.18 -56.28
N ILE A 14 -4.10 1.97 -57.09
CA ILE A 14 -4.98 3.04 -56.61
C ILE A 14 -6.23 2.48 -55.89
N GLU A 15 -6.75 1.33 -56.33
CA GLU A 15 -7.93 0.70 -55.74
C GLU A 15 -7.68 0.22 -54.29
N LEU A 16 -6.46 -0.26 -54.01
CA LEU A 16 -6.07 -0.77 -52.69
C LEU A 16 -5.83 0.38 -51.68
N VAL A 17 -5.32 1.51 -52.16
CA VAL A 17 -5.12 2.72 -51.34
C VAL A 17 -6.45 3.34 -50.93
N PHE A 18 -7.44 3.38 -51.84
CA PHE A 18 -8.74 3.97 -51.54
C PHE A 18 -9.50 3.20 -50.45
N SER A 19 -9.50 1.87 -50.51
CA SER A 19 -10.13 1.03 -49.48
C SER A 19 -9.51 1.24 -48.10
N THR A 20 -8.18 1.30 -48.03
CA THR A 20 -7.46 1.53 -46.77
C THR A 20 -7.78 2.90 -46.17
N TRP A 21 -7.84 3.93 -47.00
CA TRP A 21 -8.14 5.29 -46.55
C TRP A 21 -9.55 5.40 -45.94
N VAL A 22 -10.54 4.77 -46.57
CA VAL A 22 -11.92 4.74 -46.06
C VAL A 22 -11.99 4.08 -44.68
N ILE A 23 -11.28 2.98 -44.46
CA ILE A 23 -11.26 2.27 -43.17
C ILE A 23 -10.62 3.14 -42.08
N ILE A 24 -9.50 3.82 -42.39
CA ILE A 24 -8.83 4.72 -41.43
C ILE A 24 -9.77 5.85 -41.03
N VAL A 25 -10.38 6.54 -41.99
CA VAL A 25 -11.30 7.65 -41.71
C VAL A 25 -12.51 7.18 -40.90
N LEU A 26 -13.09 6.03 -41.26
CA LEU A 26 -14.24 5.47 -40.53
C LEU A 26 -13.86 5.12 -39.08
N SER A 27 -12.68 4.53 -38.86
CA SER A 27 -12.21 4.15 -37.52
C SER A 27 -11.99 5.36 -36.61
N VAL A 28 -11.40 6.44 -37.15
CA VAL A 28 -11.20 7.70 -36.42
C VAL A 28 -12.55 8.35 -36.10
N LEU A 29 -13.51 8.32 -37.03
CA LEU A 29 -14.84 8.88 -36.81
C LEU A 29 -15.57 8.14 -35.69
N VAL A 30 -15.53 6.79 -35.69
CA VAL A 30 -16.11 5.98 -34.62
C VAL A 30 -15.44 6.27 -33.27
N LEU A 31 -14.11 6.39 -33.25
CA LEU A 31 -13.36 6.70 -32.02
C LEU A 31 -13.77 8.06 -31.44
N VAL A 32 -13.87 9.10 -32.29
CA VAL A 32 -14.32 10.43 -31.86
C VAL A 32 -15.75 10.37 -31.30
N LEU A 33 -16.66 9.66 -31.98
CA LEU A 33 -18.04 9.49 -31.49
C LEU A 33 -18.09 8.77 -30.14
N LEU A 34 -17.28 7.74 -29.93
CA LEU A 34 -17.20 7.05 -28.64
C LEU A 34 -16.70 7.98 -27.54
N VAL A 35 -15.63 8.75 -27.78
CA VAL A 35 -15.10 9.70 -26.80
C VAL A 35 -16.15 10.76 -26.45
N LEU A 36 -16.88 11.29 -27.44
CA LEU A 36 -17.95 12.26 -27.20
C LEU A 36 -19.14 11.66 -26.46
N PHE A 37 -19.55 10.44 -26.82
CA PHE A 37 -20.62 9.71 -26.15
C PHE A 37 -20.29 9.46 -24.69
N PHE A 38 -19.09 8.94 -24.41
CA PHE A 38 -18.63 8.76 -23.04
C PHE A 38 -18.49 10.10 -22.33
N SER A 39 -17.89 11.13 -22.92
CA SER A 39 -17.73 12.43 -22.28
C SER A 39 -19.07 13.07 -21.88
N ASN A 40 -20.08 12.98 -22.74
CA ASN A 40 -21.41 13.54 -22.47
C ASN A 40 -22.25 12.68 -21.50
N SER A 41 -22.15 11.35 -21.57
CA SER A 41 -22.89 10.44 -20.68
C SER A 41 -22.30 10.40 -19.27
N THR A 42 -20.99 10.59 -19.16
CA THR A 42 -20.23 10.38 -17.92
C THR A 42 -20.41 11.51 -16.90
N GLY A 43 -20.77 12.73 -17.35
CA GLY A 43 -21.05 13.86 -16.43
C GLY A 43 -22.20 13.57 -15.46
N SER A 44 -23.35 13.13 -15.95
CA SER A 44 -24.51 12.79 -15.11
C SER A 44 -24.34 11.49 -14.32
N PHE A 45 -23.48 10.58 -14.79
CA PHE A 45 -23.16 9.35 -14.08
C PHE A 45 -22.21 9.62 -12.90
N PHE A 46 -21.17 10.44 -13.09
CA PHE A 46 -20.24 10.80 -12.02
C PHE A 46 -20.91 11.60 -10.89
N ASP A 47 -21.84 12.50 -11.21
CA ASP A 47 -22.54 13.27 -10.17
C ASP A 47 -23.43 12.38 -9.29
N ASN A 48 -24.07 11.37 -9.90
CA ASN A 48 -24.82 10.37 -9.14
C ASN A 48 -23.90 9.43 -8.36
N ILE A 49 -22.75 9.05 -8.93
CA ILE A 49 -21.73 8.23 -8.26
C ILE A 49 -21.11 8.96 -7.07
N LYS A 50 -20.81 10.26 -7.17
CA LYS A 50 -20.33 11.06 -6.04
C LYS A 50 -21.35 11.11 -4.90
N ASN A 51 -22.66 11.09 -5.22
CA ASN A 51 -23.70 10.95 -4.21
C ASN A 51 -23.78 9.55 -3.58
N TYR A 52 -23.38 8.49 -4.28
CA TYR A 52 -23.22 7.15 -3.69
C TYR A 52 -21.94 7.01 -2.85
N PHE A 53 -20.82 7.64 -3.25
CA PHE A 53 -19.57 7.62 -2.48
C PHE A 53 -19.51 8.63 -1.32
N SER A 54 -20.45 9.59 -1.24
CA SER A 54 -20.56 10.53 -0.09
C SER A 54 -21.60 10.11 0.95
N LYS A 55 -22.29 8.98 0.75
CA LYS A 55 -23.14 8.34 1.74
C LYS A 55 -22.25 7.46 2.59
N THR A 56 -21.84 7.98 3.75
CA THR A 56 -21.31 7.23 4.90
C THR A 56 -20.60 5.90 4.60
N ASN A 57 -19.28 5.82 4.76
CA ASN A 57 -18.53 4.58 4.55
C ASN A 57 -18.60 3.61 5.75
N VAL A 58 -19.51 3.84 6.71
CA VAL A 58 -19.65 3.04 7.93
C VAL A 58 -19.72 1.54 7.64
N ASP A 59 -20.58 1.09 6.71
CA ASP A 59 -20.70 -0.34 6.37
C ASP A 59 -19.39 -0.94 5.81
N SER A 60 -18.68 -0.18 4.98
CA SER A 60 -17.38 -0.61 4.43
C SER A 60 -16.32 -0.71 5.52
N VAL A 61 -16.32 0.22 6.48
CA VAL A 61 -15.38 0.23 7.60
C VAL A 61 -15.68 -0.95 8.53
N VAL A 62 -16.95 -1.17 8.89
CA VAL A 62 -17.39 -2.34 9.68
C VAL A 62 -16.94 -3.64 9.01
N ARG A 63 -17.16 -3.79 7.70
CA ARG A 63 -16.74 -4.99 6.97
C ARG A 63 -15.23 -5.16 6.97
N GLY A 64 -14.47 -4.07 6.79
CA GLY A 64 -13.02 -4.09 6.89
C GLY A 64 -12.54 -4.54 8.27
N CYS A 65 -13.08 -3.96 9.33
CA CYS A 65 -12.75 -4.33 10.71
C CYS A 65 -13.08 -5.80 11.01
N ASN A 66 -14.23 -6.30 10.55
CA ASN A 66 -14.60 -7.71 10.72
C ASN A 66 -13.64 -8.66 9.98
N ILE A 67 -13.13 -8.29 8.80
CA ILE A 67 -12.11 -9.08 8.10
C ILE A 67 -10.80 -9.11 8.90
N LEU A 68 -10.38 -8.00 9.51
CA LEU A 68 -9.18 -7.95 10.35
C LEU A 68 -9.31 -8.86 11.58
N ILE A 69 -10.50 -8.86 12.22
CA ILE A 69 -10.82 -9.80 13.30
C ILE A 69 -10.72 -11.25 12.82
N ASP A 70 -11.40 -11.58 11.72
CA ASP A 70 -11.42 -12.95 11.18
C ASP A 70 -10.03 -13.43 10.73
N SER A 71 -9.13 -12.49 10.40
CA SER A 71 -7.77 -12.78 9.95
C SER A 71 -6.72 -12.78 11.07
N GLY A 72 -7.06 -12.38 12.30
CA GLY A 72 -6.11 -12.32 13.42
C GLY A 72 -5.17 -11.11 13.40
N PHE A 73 -5.49 -10.05 12.64
CA PHE A 73 -4.66 -8.85 12.50
C PHE A 73 -4.95 -7.84 13.61
N SER A 74 -4.36 -8.06 14.81
CA SER A 74 -4.62 -7.24 16.00
C SER A 74 -4.12 -5.80 15.86
N TYR A 75 -2.93 -5.60 15.29
CA TYR A 75 -2.33 -4.27 15.12
C TYR A 75 -3.16 -3.39 14.18
N GLU A 76 -3.53 -3.90 13.01
CA GLU A 76 -4.36 -3.20 12.04
C GLU A 76 -5.74 -2.89 12.61
N PHE A 77 -6.26 -3.75 13.49
CA PHE A 77 -7.52 -3.51 14.17
C PHE A 77 -7.39 -2.43 15.25
N CYS A 78 -6.40 -2.54 16.14
CA CYS A 78 -6.29 -1.68 17.30
C CYS A 78 -5.73 -0.29 16.93
N CYS A 79 -4.81 -0.20 15.96
CA CYS A 79 -3.89 0.93 15.84
C CYS A 79 -3.87 1.59 14.46
N GLU A 80 -4.21 0.89 13.38
CA GLU A 80 -4.33 1.52 12.06
C GLU A 80 -5.58 2.42 12.04
N SER A 81 -5.37 3.74 11.87
CA SER A 81 -6.46 4.70 11.76
C SER A 81 -7.12 4.62 10.38
N LYS A 82 -8.46 4.65 10.36
CA LYS A 82 -9.26 4.68 9.13
C LYS A 82 -10.13 5.93 9.14
N THR A 83 -10.22 6.59 8.00
CA THR A 83 -11.09 7.76 7.86
C THR A 83 -12.55 7.31 7.77
N VAL A 84 -13.35 7.64 8.78
CA VAL A 84 -14.77 7.29 8.86
C VAL A 84 -15.63 8.53 8.63
N LYS A 85 -16.51 8.45 7.65
CA LYS A 85 -17.54 9.44 7.31
C LYS A 85 -18.88 8.94 7.84
N TYR A 86 -19.44 9.63 8.83
CA TYR A 86 -20.71 9.27 9.45
C TYR A 86 -21.64 10.49 9.55
N ILE A 87 -22.92 10.23 9.80
CA ILE A 87 -23.93 11.28 9.99
C ILE A 87 -24.32 11.28 11.46
N ASP A 88 -24.14 12.41 12.13
CA ASP A 88 -24.54 12.63 13.53
C ASP A 88 -25.44 13.86 13.60
N GLY A 89 -26.65 13.70 14.14
CA GLY A 89 -27.64 14.79 14.22
C GLY A 89 -28.09 15.37 12.87
N GLY A 90 -27.87 14.66 11.76
CA GLY A 90 -28.16 15.15 10.40
C GLY A 90 -27.02 15.92 9.73
N GLU A 91 -25.90 16.12 10.42
CA GLU A 91 -24.69 16.71 9.88
C GLU A 91 -23.66 15.63 9.49
N LYS A 92 -22.96 15.85 8.37
CA LYS A 92 -21.90 14.97 7.91
C LYS A 92 -20.62 15.27 8.69
N ARG A 93 -20.05 14.26 9.34
CA ARG A 93 -18.77 14.34 10.04
C ARG A 93 -17.78 13.34 9.45
N GLU A 94 -16.51 13.71 9.56
CA GLU A 94 -15.37 12.91 9.14
C GLU A 94 -14.38 12.89 10.31
N SER A 95 -13.98 11.71 10.74
CA SER A 95 -12.98 11.52 11.78
C SER A 95 -12.08 10.35 11.40
N GLU A 96 -10.81 10.44 11.77
CA GLU A 96 -9.89 9.31 11.74
C GLU A 96 -10.04 8.55 13.06
N LEU A 97 -10.39 7.27 12.97
CA LEU A 97 -10.62 6.39 14.11
C LEU A 97 -10.02 5.01 13.81
N THR A 98 -9.48 4.34 14.81
CA THR A 98 -9.12 2.92 14.67
C THR A 98 -10.37 2.04 14.70
N CYS A 99 -10.26 0.77 14.28
CA CYS A 99 -11.41 -0.14 14.37
C CYS A 99 -11.84 -0.37 15.83
N PHE A 100 -10.89 -0.34 16.77
CA PHE A 100 -11.18 -0.37 18.20
C PHE A 100 -11.98 0.86 18.66
N GLU A 101 -11.50 2.07 18.39
CA GLU A 101 -12.23 3.31 18.74
C GLU A 101 -13.61 3.35 18.10
N PHE A 102 -13.68 2.94 16.83
CA PHE A 102 -14.92 2.89 16.06
C PHE A 102 -15.94 1.87 16.63
N SER A 103 -15.48 0.76 17.20
CA SER A 103 -16.34 -0.20 17.91
C SER A 103 -16.94 0.41 19.19
N GLY A 104 -16.18 1.25 19.90
CA GLY A 104 -16.61 1.90 21.14
C GLY A 104 -17.65 3.02 20.97
N LEU A 105 -17.81 3.57 19.76
CA LEU A 105 -18.76 4.66 19.48
C LEU A 105 -20.23 4.21 19.41
N GLY A 106 -20.51 2.90 19.42
CA GLY A 106 -21.88 2.37 19.34
C GLY A 106 -22.58 2.61 17.99
N LEU A 107 -21.84 3.09 16.98
CA LEU A 107 -22.30 3.24 15.59
C LEU A 107 -22.32 1.91 14.83
N SER A 108 -21.77 0.87 15.44
CA SER A 108 -21.32 -0.37 14.82
C SER A 108 -21.87 -1.59 15.55
N LYS A 109 -23.20 -1.72 15.59
CA LYS A 109 -23.87 -2.90 16.18
C LYS A 109 -23.50 -4.24 15.52
N ASP A 110 -22.83 -4.19 14.38
CA ASP A 110 -22.47 -5.35 13.55
C ASP A 110 -20.96 -5.69 13.58
N ILE A 111 -20.15 -5.00 14.39
CA ILE A 111 -18.78 -5.45 14.65
C ILE A 111 -18.86 -6.62 15.63
N LYS A 112 -18.24 -7.74 15.27
CA LYS A 112 -18.17 -8.90 16.16
C LYS A 112 -17.44 -8.50 17.44
N ASP A 113 -17.98 -8.90 18.60
CA ASP A 113 -17.24 -8.80 19.87
C ASP A 113 -15.92 -9.53 19.68
N ASN A 114 -14.83 -8.79 19.90
CA ASN A 114 -13.49 -9.31 19.78
C ASN A 114 -12.82 -9.33 21.15
N ASP A 115 -12.14 -10.44 21.42
CA ASP A 115 -11.31 -10.61 22.62
C ASP A 115 -9.90 -10.04 22.40
N PHE A 116 -9.76 -9.07 21.48
CA PHE A 116 -8.46 -8.43 21.25
C PHE A 116 -8.17 -7.48 22.40
N ASP A 117 -7.10 -7.78 23.13
CA ASP A 117 -6.58 -6.91 24.16
C ASP A 117 -5.79 -5.75 23.53
N CYS A 118 -6.50 -4.69 23.13
CA CYS A 118 -5.87 -3.46 22.63
C CYS A 118 -5.20 -2.62 23.74
N SER A 119 -5.10 -3.10 25.00
CA SER A 119 -4.64 -2.29 26.15
C SER A 119 -3.13 -1.98 26.15
N GLY A 120 -2.35 -2.51 25.20
CA GLY A 120 -0.90 -2.28 25.12
C GLY A 120 -0.28 -2.22 23.72
N GLU A 121 -1.08 -2.31 22.65
CA GLU A 121 -0.53 -2.57 21.29
C GLU A 121 -0.43 -1.36 20.37
N CYS A 122 -0.93 -0.18 20.78
CA CYS A 122 -0.90 1.03 19.91
C CYS A 122 0.18 2.05 20.23
N PHE A 123 1.09 1.71 21.14
CA PHE A 123 2.43 2.21 20.96
C PHE A 123 2.96 1.52 19.70
N ASP A 124 3.52 2.29 18.77
CA ASP A 124 4.37 1.81 17.70
C ASP A 124 5.66 1.21 18.31
N SER A 125 5.49 0.19 19.14
CA SER A 125 6.53 -0.65 19.72
C SER A 125 7.08 -1.61 18.68
N SER A 126 6.55 -1.58 17.46
CA SER A 126 7.19 -2.10 16.26
C SER A 126 8.31 -1.19 15.75
N ARG A 127 8.29 0.12 16.07
CA ARG A 127 9.34 1.05 15.65
C ARG A 127 10.05 1.62 16.86
N ILE A 128 11.19 1.01 17.15
CA ILE A 128 12.23 1.67 17.92
C ILE A 128 12.50 3.00 17.22
N THR A 129 12.43 4.11 17.95
CA THR A 129 12.83 5.42 17.41
C THR A 129 14.34 5.58 17.57
N GLN A 130 14.97 6.41 16.74
CA GLN A 130 16.39 6.76 16.90
C GLN A 130 16.72 7.20 18.32
N ALA A 131 15.93 8.13 18.87
CA ALA A 131 16.14 8.63 20.23
C ALA A 131 16.06 7.50 21.26
N SER A 132 15.04 6.63 21.19
CA SER A 132 14.89 5.50 22.10
C SER A 132 16.06 4.52 21.99
N CYS A 133 16.52 4.23 20.77
CA CYS A 133 17.68 3.38 20.52
C CYS A 133 18.95 3.95 21.17
N GLU A 134 19.28 5.20 20.86
CA GLU A 134 20.51 5.86 21.30
C GLU A 134 20.51 6.12 22.83
N ASP A 135 19.37 6.53 23.40
CA ASP A 135 19.21 6.78 24.83
C ASP A 135 19.39 5.49 25.67
N ASN A 136 19.11 4.32 25.10
CA ASN A 136 19.30 3.02 25.73
C ASN A 136 20.61 2.34 25.32
N GLY A 137 21.54 3.08 24.71
CA GLY A 137 22.86 2.59 24.36
C GLY A 137 22.90 1.70 23.12
N GLY A 138 21.82 1.58 22.35
CA GLY A 138 21.83 0.94 21.04
C GLY A 138 22.45 1.86 19.98
N ARG A 139 22.73 1.30 18.80
CA ARG A 139 23.23 2.08 17.64
C ARG A 139 22.15 2.16 16.58
N TRP A 140 21.67 3.37 16.30
CA TRP A 140 20.69 3.57 15.23
C TRP A 140 21.32 3.42 13.84
N ASN A 141 20.64 2.69 12.95
CA ASN A 141 21.02 2.54 11.55
C ASN A 141 19.80 2.77 10.65
N GLU A 142 19.81 3.87 9.89
CA GLU A 142 18.73 4.26 8.97
C GLU A 142 18.61 3.36 7.72
N CYS A 143 19.66 2.60 7.40
CA CYS A 143 19.66 1.66 6.29
C CYS A 143 20.36 0.37 6.72
N GLY A 144 19.81 -0.27 7.74
CA GLY A 144 20.22 -1.61 8.14
C GLY A 144 19.49 -2.68 7.33
N SER A 145 20.05 -3.89 7.34
CA SER A 145 19.43 -5.06 6.73
C SER A 145 19.43 -6.20 7.75
N LYS A 146 18.25 -6.62 8.22
CA LYS A 146 18.10 -7.78 9.11
C LYS A 146 18.76 -9.01 8.50
N CYS A 147 18.52 -9.27 7.22
CA CYS A 147 19.18 -10.36 6.48
C CYS A 147 20.71 -10.27 6.56
N GLY A 148 21.27 -9.07 6.36
CA GLY A 148 22.71 -8.86 6.44
C GLY A 148 23.27 -9.16 7.82
N ILE A 149 22.52 -8.81 8.88
CA ILE A 149 22.87 -9.11 10.27
C ILE A 149 22.76 -10.62 10.55
N ASP A 150 21.66 -11.26 10.17
CA ASP A 150 21.38 -12.70 10.40
C ASP A 150 22.38 -13.63 9.70
N ASN A 151 22.96 -13.18 8.59
CA ASN A 151 23.86 -13.97 7.74
C ASN A 151 25.31 -13.49 7.78
N GLN A 152 25.71 -12.74 8.81
CA GLN A 152 27.10 -12.38 9.03
C GLN A 152 27.99 -13.64 8.98
N GLY A 153 29.07 -13.61 8.19
CA GLY A 153 29.98 -14.75 8.03
C GLY A 153 29.50 -15.87 7.08
N LYS A 154 28.26 -15.84 6.58
CA LYS A 154 27.74 -16.81 5.60
C LYS A 154 27.96 -16.28 4.18
N GLY A 155 28.94 -16.84 3.46
CA GLY A 155 29.35 -16.38 2.13
C GLY A 155 28.42 -16.81 0.98
N ASP A 156 27.43 -17.65 1.25
CA ASP A 156 26.51 -18.25 0.29
C ASP A 156 25.11 -17.62 0.29
N VAL A 157 24.85 -16.65 1.17
CA VAL A 157 23.56 -15.96 1.26
C VAL A 157 23.66 -14.58 0.63
N ALA A 158 22.87 -14.36 -0.43
CA ALA A 158 22.72 -13.04 -1.03
C ALA A 158 21.54 -12.30 -0.37
N CYS A 159 21.85 -11.31 0.47
CA CYS A 159 20.84 -10.44 1.04
C CYS A 159 20.55 -9.28 0.09
N LEU A 160 19.27 -9.10 -0.24
CA LEU A 160 18.82 -7.89 -0.93
C LEU A 160 18.97 -6.71 0.02
N THR A 161 19.57 -5.63 -0.46
CA THR A 161 19.74 -4.39 0.30
C THR A 161 18.39 -3.68 0.40
N VAL A 162 17.56 -4.10 1.36
CA VAL A 162 16.41 -3.35 1.83
C VAL A 162 16.91 -2.45 2.94
N CYS A 163 16.78 -1.14 2.78
CA CYS A 163 17.09 -0.18 3.84
C CYS A 163 15.91 -0.17 4.81
N ASP A 164 16.08 -0.84 5.95
CA ASP A 164 15.16 -0.74 7.07
C ASP A 164 15.83 0.06 8.19
N GLU A 165 15.04 0.93 8.84
CA GLU A 165 15.45 1.62 10.05
C GLU A 165 15.51 0.59 11.20
N ILE A 166 16.70 0.32 11.72
CA ILE A 166 16.91 -0.66 12.78
C ILE A 166 17.76 -0.08 13.91
N CYS A 167 17.52 -0.57 15.13
CA CYS A 167 18.40 -0.36 16.27
C CYS A 167 19.32 -1.58 16.40
N GLU A 168 20.61 -1.38 16.14
CA GLU A 168 21.62 -2.41 16.29
C GLU A 168 22.04 -2.56 17.75
N CYS A 169 22.29 -3.80 18.17
CA CYS A 169 22.67 -4.15 19.54
C CYS A 169 23.84 -5.16 19.54
N GLY A 170 24.46 -5.41 20.70
CA GLY A 170 25.59 -6.31 20.80
C GLY A 170 26.17 -6.35 22.22
N GLU A 171 26.21 -7.54 22.81
CA GLU A 171 26.60 -7.73 24.22
C GLU A 171 28.04 -7.29 24.49
N TYR A 172 28.98 -7.63 23.59
CA TYR A 172 30.41 -7.38 23.77
C TYR A 172 30.82 -5.92 23.57
N VAL A 173 30.01 -5.16 22.83
CA VAL A 173 30.22 -3.72 22.59
C VAL A 173 29.43 -2.84 23.55
N GLY A 174 28.66 -3.45 24.47
CA GLY A 174 27.83 -2.73 25.43
C GLY A 174 26.65 -2.02 24.77
N LEU A 175 26.19 -2.49 23.61
CA LEU A 175 25.01 -1.96 22.95
C LEU A 175 23.78 -2.72 23.42
N SER A 176 22.81 -2.01 24.00
CA SER A 176 21.58 -2.57 24.55
C SER A 176 20.34 -2.11 23.80
N CYS A 177 19.29 -2.92 23.87
CA CYS A 177 17.99 -2.56 23.32
C CYS A 177 17.16 -1.75 24.31
N PRO A 178 16.23 -0.92 23.81
CA PRO A 178 15.26 -0.24 24.67
C PRO A 178 14.41 -1.24 25.48
N PRO A 179 13.82 -0.82 26.61
CA PRO A 179 12.97 -1.68 27.42
C PRO A 179 11.82 -2.30 26.60
N GLY A 180 11.67 -3.62 26.73
CA GLY A 180 10.65 -4.37 25.98
C GLY A 180 11.10 -4.84 24.60
N PHE A 181 12.39 -4.73 24.27
CA PHE A 181 13.00 -5.32 23.08
C PHE A 181 14.17 -6.21 23.50
N ASP A 182 14.26 -7.37 22.86
CA ASP A 182 15.35 -8.32 22.98
C ASP A 182 16.38 -8.09 21.87
N CYS A 183 17.65 -8.32 22.20
CA CYS A 183 18.73 -8.23 21.23
C CYS A 183 18.87 -9.55 20.48
N MET A 184 18.47 -9.57 19.20
CA MET A 184 18.54 -10.74 18.34
C MET A 184 19.95 -10.86 17.74
N ILE A 185 20.79 -11.70 18.35
CA ILE A 185 22.15 -12.00 17.88
C ILE A 185 22.17 -13.40 17.24
N PRO A 186 22.75 -13.59 16.05
CA PRO A 186 22.90 -14.91 15.43
C PRO A 186 23.74 -15.84 16.31
N GLU A 187 23.24 -17.03 16.63
CA GLU A 187 23.89 -18.00 17.55
C GLU A 187 25.30 -18.43 17.13
N GLU A 188 25.64 -18.30 15.85
CA GLU A 188 26.90 -18.76 15.27
C GLU A 188 28.06 -17.75 15.47
N ILE A 189 27.79 -16.54 15.97
CA ILE A 189 28.78 -15.46 16.05
C ILE A 189 28.78 -14.87 17.46
N LEU A 190 29.75 -15.31 18.28
CA LEU A 190 29.91 -14.83 19.65
C LEU A 190 30.05 -13.29 19.70
N ASP A 191 30.81 -12.69 18.78
CA ASP A 191 31.03 -11.24 18.73
C ASP A 191 30.17 -10.54 17.66
N GLY A 192 28.99 -11.09 17.35
CA GLY A 192 28.11 -10.59 16.29
C GLY A 192 27.37 -9.32 16.69
N MET A 193 27.14 -8.44 15.72
CA MET A 193 26.12 -7.40 15.85
C MET A 193 24.74 -8.05 15.71
N GLY A 194 23.77 -7.64 16.52
CA GLY A 194 22.37 -8.01 16.43
C GLY A 194 21.48 -6.82 16.10
N TYR A 195 20.16 -7.04 16.13
CA TYR A 195 19.17 -5.97 16.09
C TYR A 195 18.13 -6.17 17.19
N CYS A 196 17.54 -5.06 17.61
CA CYS A 196 16.50 -5.07 18.62
C CYS A 196 15.15 -5.43 18.00
N GLU A 197 14.51 -6.45 18.54
CA GLU A 197 13.18 -6.92 18.16
C GLU A 197 12.37 -7.23 19.42
N LYS A 198 11.05 -7.11 19.36
CA LYS A 198 10.17 -7.29 20.51
C LYS A 198 9.70 -8.74 20.64
#